data_AF-A0A966LAL6-F1
#
_entry.id   AF-A0A966LAL6-F1
#
_cell.length_a   1.000
_cell.length_b   1.000
_cell.length_c   1.000
_cell.angle_alpha   90.00
_cell.angle_beta   90.00
_cell.angle_gamma   90.00
#
_symmetry.space_group_name_H-M   'P 1'
#
loop_
_entity.id
_entity.type
_entity.pdbx_description
1 polymer ?
#
loop_
_entity_poly.entity_id
_entity_poly.type
_entity_poly.pdbx_seq_one_letter_code
_entity_poly.pdbx_strand_id
1 'polypeptide(L)' 'MDLLSIVAVLLIGGWALGFFAFGEAVGMLIHLLLVLAVIVVLVRIIKGKPVV' A
#
# COMPACT_ATOMS: atom_id res chain seq x y z
N MET A 1 11.91 11.93 -9.62
CA MET A 1 10.66 11.30 -9.19
C MET A 1 10.73 9.84 -9.61
N ASP A 2 10.96 8.94 -8.66
CA ASP A 2 11.04 7.52 -8.97
C ASP A 2 9.66 6.88 -9.01
N LEU A 3 9.47 5.90 -9.89
CA LEU A 3 8.21 5.18 -10.07
C LEU A 3 7.64 4.63 -8.74
N LEU A 4 8.52 4.21 -7.83
CA LEU A 4 8.14 3.74 -6.49
C LEU A 4 7.41 4.80 -5.67
N SER A 5 7.81 6.06 -5.78
CA SER A 5 7.22 7.17 -5.03
C SER A 5 5.80 7.47 -5.52
N ILE A 6 5.60 7.42 -6.84
CA ILE A 6 4.27 7.62 -7.47
C ILE A 6 3.33 6.49 -7.05
N VAL A 7 3.79 5.25 -7.10
CA VAL A 7 3.00 4.08 -6.67
C VAL A 7 2.66 4.17 -5.19
N ALA A 8 3.60 4.56 -4.33
CA ALA A 8 3.35 4.71 -2.89
C ALA A 8 2.25 5.75 -2.60
N VAL A 9 2.29 6.91 -3.27
CA VAL A 9 1.29 7.96 -3.11
C VAL A 9 -0.09 7.50 -3.59
N LEU A 10 -0.19 6.85 -4.76
CA LEU A 10 -1.45 6.33 -5.28
C LEU A 10 -2.04 5.24 -4.38
N LEU A 11 -1.19 4.39 -3.81
CA LEU A 11 -1.61 3.29 -2.95
C LEU A 11 -2.18 3.81 -1.62
N ILE A 12 -1.54 4.80 -1.01
CA ILE A 12 -2.00 5.44 0.22
C ILE A 12 -3.24 6.32 -0.03
N GLY A 13 -3.21 7.14 -1.08
CA GLY A 13 -4.31 8.04 -1.42
C GLY A 13 -5.57 7.29 -1.86
N GLY A 14 -5.42 6.29 -2.73
CA GLY A 14 -6.52 5.42 -3.17
C GLY A 14 -7.12 4.62 -2.02
N TRP A 15 -6.30 4.16 -1.07
CA TRP A 15 -6.79 3.52 0.15
C TRP A 15 -7.59 4.48 1.03
N ALA A 16 -7.07 5.68 1.30
CA ALA A 16 -7.74 6.64 2.17
C ALA A 16 -9.10 7.03 1.57
N LEU A 17 -9.15 7.34 0.28
CA LEU A 17 -10.40 7.59 -0.43
C LEU A 17 -11.33 6.37 -0.38
N GLY A 18 -10.79 5.16 -0.59
CA GLY A 18 -11.54 3.92 -0.51
C GLY A 18 -12.17 3.65 0.87
N PHE A 19 -11.40 3.87 1.93
CA PHE A 19 -11.79 3.63 3.32
C PHE A 19 -12.84 4.63 3.81
N PHE A 20 -12.72 5.90 3.41
CA PHE A 20 -13.64 6.96 3.85
C PHE A 20 -14.85 7.17 2.92
N ALA A 21 -14.72 6.91 1.61
CA ALA A 21 -15.79 7.17 0.64
C ALA A 21 -16.76 5.98 0.47
N PHE A 22 -16.32 4.76 0.71
CA PHE A 22 -17.14 3.57 0.61
C PHE A 22 -17.24 2.95 2.01
N GLY A 23 -18.45 2.93 2.59
CA GLY A 23 -18.69 2.59 4.00
C GLY A 23 -18.19 1.21 4.47
N GLU A 24 -18.52 0.84 5.71
CA GLU A 24 -17.87 -0.23 6.48
C GLU A 24 -17.54 -1.53 5.72
N ALA A 25 -18.47 -2.05 4.92
CA ALA A 25 -18.27 -3.29 4.17
C ALA A 25 -17.15 -3.20 3.13
N VAL A 26 -17.00 -2.05 2.46
CA VAL A 26 -15.96 -1.83 1.44
C VAL A 26 -14.67 -1.31 2.08
N GLY A 27 -14.78 -0.50 3.14
CA GLY A 27 -13.63 -0.04 3.92
C GLY A 27 -12.80 -1.19 4.49
N MET A 28 -13.45 -2.27 4.95
CA MET A 28 -12.77 -3.48 5.44
C MET A 28 -11.99 -4.24 4.36
N LEU A 29 -12.52 -4.33 3.13
CA LEU A 29 -11.81 -4.93 2.00
C LEU A 29 -10.54 -4.13 1.65
N ILE A 30 -10.67 -2.81 1.61
CA ILE A 30 -9.57 -1.89 1.28
C ILE A 30 -8.51 -1.90 2.38
N HIS A 31 -8.91 -2.02 3.65
CA HIS A 31 -7.99 -2.25 4.77
C HIS A 31 -7.17 -3.54 4.60
N LEU A 32 -7.82 -4.67 4.25
CA LEU A 32 -7.12 -5.95 4.05
C LEU A 32 -6.09 -5.89 2.91
N LEU A 33 -6.44 -5.24 1.79
CA LEU A 33 -5.53 -5.03 0.66
C LEU A 33 -4.32 -4.17 1.06
N LEU A 34 -4.53 -3.15 1.89
CA LEU A 34 -3.45 -2.29 2.36
C LEU A 34 -2.50 -3.02 3.31
N VAL A 35 -3.03 -3.82 4.24
CA VAL A 35 -2.21 -4.64 5.15
C VAL A 35 -1.31 -5.56 4.34
N LEU A 36 -1.84 -6.22 3.31
CA LEU A 36 -1.04 -7.02 2.37
C LEU A 36 0.03 -6.19 1.65
N ALA A 37 -0.31 -5.00 1.16
CA ALA A 37 0.65 -4.13 0.48
C ALA A 37 1.79 -3.69 1.42
N VAL A 38 1.47 -3.33 2.67
CA VAL A 38 2.46 -3.00 3.71
C VAL A 38 3.37 -4.19 3.97
N ILE A 39 2.82 -5.41 4.12
CA ILE A 39 3.62 -6.63 4.31
C ILE A 39 4.58 -6.83 3.13
N VAL A 40 4.12 -6.70 1.88
CA VAL A 40 4.98 -6.83 0.69
C VAL A 40 6.10 -5.80 0.67
N VAL A 41 5.79 -4.54 1.01
CA VAL A 41 6.79 -3.46 1.08
C VAL A 41 7.80 -3.74 2.19
N LEU A 42 7.37 -4.14 3.39
CA LEU A 42 8.25 -4.51 4.49
C LEU A 42 9.16 -5.68 4.12
N VAL A 43 8.61 -6.73 3.52
CA VAL A 43 9.39 -7.88 3.02
C VAL A 43 10.42 -7.43 1.99
N ARG A 44 10.05 -6.51 1.08
CA ARG A 44 11.00 -5.95 0.10
C ARG A 44 12.11 -5.12 0.75
N ILE A 45 11.80 -4.33 1.77
CA ILE A 45 12.78 -3.51 2.49
C ILE A 45 13.73 -4.42 3.28
N ILE A 46 13.17 -5.38 4.04
CA ILE A 46 13.94 -6.30 4.89
C ILE A 46 14.84 -7.22 4.07
N LYS A 47 14.38 -7.69 2.90
CA LYS A 47 15.21 -8.54 2.05
C LYS A 47 16.47 -7.84 1.53
N GLY A 48 16.52 -6.50 1.57
CA GLY A 48 17.65 -5.72 1.10
C GLY A 48 17.89 -5.92 -0.41
N LYS A 49 18.52 -4.94 -1.06
CA LYS A 49 19.10 -5.20 -2.37
C LYS A 49 20.40 -5.98 -2.13
N PRO A 50 20.70 -7.06 -2.88
CA PRO A 50 22.05 -7.60 -2.91
C PRO A 50 22.99 -6.44 -3.23
N VAL A 51 23.92 -6.14 -2.31
CA VAL A 51 25.00 -5.20 -2.58
C VAL A 51 25.91 -5.93 -3.57
N VAL A 52 25.75 -5.59 -4.84
CA VAL A 52 26.58 -6.07 -5.96
C VAL A 52 27.80 -5.20 -6.13
#